data_AF-A0A8H7YA63-F1
#
_entry.id   AF-A0A8H7YA63-F1
#
_cell.length_a   1.000
_cell.length_b   1.000
_cell.length_c   1.000
_cell.angle_alpha   90.00
_cell.angle_beta   90.00
_cell.angle_gamma   90.00
#
_symmetry.space_group_name_H-M   'P 1'
#
loop_
_entity.id
_entity.type
_entity.pdbx_description
1 polymer ?
#
loop_
_entity_poly.entity_id
_entity_poly.type
_entity_poly.pdbx_seq_one_letter_code
_entity_poly.pdbx_strand_id
1 'polypeptide(L)'
;MADTKNPGNVARGLKATIHNANVSEEAKENAAQRLAQMGEEVPGDFSSGAQSGNDTYKPDSDDLSGSRMRGTRSSASKANDEGLFSPSEIETDLDYAQGESVGEDVQHGGETNRVLGGYKATLKNPRVSNQAKQHAQEMLDDAEI
;
A
#
# COMPACT_ATOMS: atom_id res chain seq x y z
N MET A 1 -28.96 4.18 3.40
CA MET A 1 -28.05 3.94 4.53
C MET A 1 -26.65 4.42 4.12
N ALA A 2 -26.20 5.57 4.63
CA ALA A 2 -24.77 5.86 4.68
C ALA A 2 -24.18 4.93 5.75
N ASP A 3 -23.00 4.34 5.52
CA ASP A 3 -22.02 3.93 6.55
C ASP A 3 -21.14 2.78 6.01
N THR A 4 -20.08 3.19 5.30
CA THR A 4 -18.89 2.35 5.08
C THR A 4 -17.64 3.22 5.15
N LYS A 5 -17.67 4.30 5.96
CA LYS A 5 -16.46 5.08 6.25
C LYS A 5 -15.82 4.46 7.47
N ASN A 6 -15.04 3.40 7.25
CA ASN A 6 -14.18 2.87 8.29
C ASN A 6 -13.31 4.03 8.82
N PRO A 7 -13.46 4.45 10.09
CA PRO A 7 -12.77 5.63 10.62
C PRO A 7 -11.25 5.49 10.47
N GLY A 8 -10.72 4.27 10.58
CA GLY A 8 -9.31 3.98 10.33
C GLY A 8 -8.84 4.26 8.89
N ASN A 9 -9.69 4.08 7.86
CA ASN A 9 -9.32 4.43 6.49
C ASN A 9 -9.29 5.95 6.29
N VAL A 10 -10.22 6.66 6.93
CA VAL A 10 -10.25 8.13 6.90
C VAL A 10 -9.02 8.69 7.62
N ALA A 11 -8.70 8.17 8.81
CA ALA A 11 -7.52 8.54 9.56
C ALA A 11 -6.22 8.31 8.76
N ARG A 12 -6.08 7.14 8.13
CA ARG A 12 -4.93 6.85 7.23
C ARG A 12 -4.80 7.86 6.10
N GLY A 13 -5.90 8.20 5.44
CA GLY A 13 -5.92 9.20 4.37
C GLY A 13 -5.50 10.59 4.87
N LEU A 14 -6.02 11.02 6.01
CA LEU A 14 -5.66 12.29 6.63
C LEU A 14 -4.18 12.35 7.05
N LYS A 15 -3.64 11.24 7.58
CA LYS A 15 -2.21 11.12 7.92
C LYS A 15 -1.33 11.23 6.67
N ALA A 16 -1.73 10.62 5.57
CA ALA A 16 -1.03 10.76 4.29
C ALA A 16 -1.01 12.21 3.78
N THR A 17 -2.13 12.94 3.93
CA THR A 17 -2.20 14.37 3.58
C THR A 17 -1.18 15.20 4.36
N ILE A 18 -1.02 14.94 5.67
CA ILE A 18 -0.09 15.69 6.52
C ILE A 18 1.36 15.52 6.06
N HIS A 19 1.75 14.30 5.68
CA HIS A 19 3.11 14.00 5.24
C HIS A 19 3.41 14.35 3.78
N ASN A 20 2.39 14.61 2.98
CA ASN A 20 2.58 14.90 1.57
C ASN A 20 3.13 16.34 1.38
N ALA A 21 4.30 16.46 0.76
CA ALA A 21 4.96 17.74 0.51
C ALA A 21 4.21 18.60 -0.52
N ASN A 22 3.39 18.00 -1.38
CA ASN A 22 2.65 18.68 -2.44
C ASN A 22 1.31 19.27 -1.97
N VAL A 23 0.99 19.19 -0.69
CA VAL A 23 -0.25 19.73 -0.12
C VAL A 23 0.05 21.02 0.63
N SER A 24 -0.88 21.98 0.58
CA SER A 24 -0.78 23.24 1.32
C SER A 24 -0.79 23.02 2.82
N GLU A 25 -0.17 23.95 3.55
CA GLU A 25 -0.14 23.92 5.02
C GLU A 25 -1.55 23.96 5.62
N GLU A 26 -2.44 24.80 5.08
CA GLU A 26 -3.85 24.87 5.50
C GLU A 26 -4.56 23.50 5.40
N ALA A 27 -4.27 22.71 4.36
CA ALA A 27 -4.84 21.38 4.20
C ALA A 27 -4.26 20.37 5.20
N LYS A 28 -2.97 20.50 5.54
CA LYS A 28 -2.31 19.68 6.56
C LYS A 28 -2.87 19.96 7.95
N GLU A 29 -3.05 21.24 8.30
CA GLU A 29 -3.65 21.66 9.57
C GLU A 29 -5.09 21.15 9.71
N ASN A 30 -5.91 21.29 8.65
CA ASN A 30 -7.26 20.78 8.67
C ASN A 30 -7.30 19.25 8.85
N ALA A 31 -6.41 18.53 8.16
CA ALA A 31 -6.29 17.09 8.30
C ALA A 31 -5.88 16.69 9.74
N ALA A 32 -4.94 17.42 10.33
CA ALA A 32 -4.51 17.24 11.71
C ALA A 32 -5.66 17.47 12.71
N GLN A 33 -6.41 18.56 12.54
CA GLN A 33 -7.58 18.86 13.39
C GLN A 33 -8.63 17.75 13.31
N ARG A 34 -8.84 17.19 12.12
CA ARG A 34 -9.81 16.12 11.89
C ARG A 34 -9.35 14.77 12.48
N LEU A 35 -8.05 14.49 12.45
CA LEU A 35 -7.45 13.36 13.16
C LEU A 35 -7.62 13.49 14.68
N ALA A 36 -7.33 14.67 15.23
CA ALA A 36 -7.52 14.96 16.64
C ALA A 36 -9.00 14.82 17.06
N GLN A 37 -9.93 15.28 16.24
CA GLN A 37 -11.37 15.11 16.47
C GLN A 37 -11.81 13.64 16.46
N MET A 38 -11.11 12.79 15.70
CA MET A 38 -11.34 11.33 15.69
C MET A 38 -10.62 10.60 16.83
N GLY A 39 -9.79 11.30 17.63
CA GLY A 39 -8.96 10.71 18.67
C GLY A 39 -7.74 9.97 18.15
N GLU A 40 -7.32 10.23 16.91
CA GLU A 40 -6.12 9.64 16.30
C GLU A 40 -4.89 10.50 16.61
N GLU A 41 -3.73 9.85 16.70
CA GLU A 41 -2.43 10.51 16.87
C GLU A 41 -2.09 11.45 15.70
N VAL A 42 -1.90 12.73 16.02
CA VAL A 42 -1.42 13.77 15.10
C VAL A 42 0.10 13.89 15.20
N PRO A 43 0.81 14.12 14.08
CA PRO A 43 2.24 14.41 14.12
C PRO A 43 2.55 15.60 15.04
N GLY A 44 3.65 15.51 15.79
CA GLY A 44 4.02 16.48 16.82
C GLY A 44 4.15 17.92 16.32
N ASP A 45 4.44 18.11 15.03
CA ASP A 45 4.51 19.43 14.39
C ASP A 45 3.17 20.18 14.39
N PHE A 46 2.04 19.45 14.43
CA PHE A 46 0.68 20.00 14.35
C PHE A 46 -0.15 19.76 15.63
N SER A 47 0.39 19.03 16.60
CA SER A 47 -0.28 18.81 17.88
C SER A 47 -0.09 20.03 18.78
N SER A 48 -1.17 20.76 19.06
CA SER A 48 -1.18 21.94 19.94
C SER A 48 -1.04 21.61 21.44
N GLY A 49 -0.63 20.39 21.78
CA GLY A 49 -0.35 19.93 23.13
C GLY A 49 1.15 19.83 23.36
N ALA A 50 1.64 20.67 24.25
CA ALA A 50 3.00 20.62 24.77
C ALA A 50 3.42 19.21 25.25
N GLN A 51 4.73 18.97 25.22
CA GLN A 51 5.47 17.93 25.94
C GLN A 51 5.38 16.50 25.38
N SER A 52 6.38 16.15 24.57
CA SER A 52 7.06 14.86 24.79
C SER A 52 8.52 15.05 24.46
N GLY A 53 9.26 15.63 25.43
CA GLY A 53 10.68 15.36 25.52
C GLY A 53 10.82 13.86 25.50
N ASN A 54 11.42 13.34 24.44
CA ASN A 54 12.01 12.03 24.48
C ASN A 54 13.16 12.12 25.47
N ASP A 55 12.84 11.95 26.76
CA ASP A 55 13.77 11.41 27.74
C ASP A 55 14.21 10.05 27.18
N THR A 56 15.18 10.12 26.28
CA THR A 56 16.05 9.01 25.93
C THR A 56 16.73 8.71 27.24
N TYR A 57 16.14 7.79 28.00
CA TYR A 57 16.72 7.22 29.19
C TYR A 57 18.11 6.73 28.79
N LYS A 58 19.12 7.55 29.10
CA LYS A 58 20.49 7.10 29.12
C LYS A 58 20.56 6.29 30.40
N PRO A 59 20.67 4.96 30.35
CA PRO A 59 21.04 4.26 31.56
C PRO A 59 22.39 4.85 31.95
N ASP A 60 22.48 5.45 33.13
CA ASP A 60 23.75 5.76 33.75
C ASP A 60 24.53 4.45 33.74
N SER A 61 25.52 4.35 32.85
CA SER A 61 26.33 3.16 32.67
C SER A 61 27.37 3.13 33.78
N ASP A 62 26.90 3.03 35.01
CA ASP A 62 27.67 2.67 36.18
C ASP A 62 27.01 1.43 36.79
N ASP A 63 27.79 0.36 36.81
CA ASP A 63 27.53 -0.92 37.47
C ASP A 63 26.77 -2.00 36.68
N LEU A 64 27.52 -2.76 35.87
CA LEU A 64 27.48 -4.23 35.95
C LEU A 64 28.88 -4.79 35.71
N SER A 65 29.70 -4.70 36.76
CA SER A 65 30.73 -5.70 36.99
C SER A 65 30.06 -7.05 37.25
N GLY A 66 30.23 -8.05 36.36
CA GLY A 66 29.64 -9.35 36.66
C GLY A 66 29.64 -10.40 35.55
N SER A 67 30.68 -11.23 35.56
CA SER A 67 30.62 -12.65 35.19
C SER A 67 30.52 -13.04 33.72
N ARG A 68 31.72 -13.24 33.18
CA ARG A 68 32.08 -14.27 32.20
C ARG A 68 31.33 -15.59 32.47
N MET A 69 30.57 -16.09 31.51
CA MET A 69 30.28 -17.52 31.40
C MET A 69 30.73 -18.04 30.04
N ARG A 70 31.89 -18.69 30.08
CA ARG A 70 32.53 -19.45 29.01
C ARG A 70 31.79 -20.78 28.86
N GLY A 71 30.90 -20.87 27.87
CA GLY A 71 30.19 -22.11 27.52
C GLY A 71 30.62 -22.61 26.17
N THR A 72 31.52 -23.59 26.16
CA THR A 72 32.01 -24.32 24.99
C THR A 72 30.95 -25.24 24.38
N ARG A 73 31.09 -25.47 23.07
CA ARG A 73 30.73 -26.67 22.26
C ARG A 73 29.23 -27.02 22.20
N SER A 74 28.67 -27.41 21.05
CA SER A 74 29.16 -28.49 20.20
C SER A 74 28.46 -28.50 18.84
N SER A 75 29.24 -28.87 17.84
CA SER A 75 28.87 -29.45 16.56
C SER A 75 27.80 -30.53 16.62
N ALA A 76 26.82 -30.48 15.70
CA ALA A 76 26.15 -31.63 15.09
C ALA A 76 25.22 -31.07 13.98
N SER A 77 25.58 -31.12 12.70
CA SER A 77 25.59 -32.28 11.78
C SER A 77 24.22 -32.56 11.15
N LYS A 78 24.28 -32.82 9.83
CA LYS A 78 23.27 -33.45 8.95
C LYS A 78 22.14 -32.56 8.47
N ALA A 79 21.69 -32.70 7.22
CA ALA A 79 22.21 -33.29 5.99
C ALA A 79 21.15 -32.93 4.94
N ASN A 80 21.60 -32.84 3.69
CA ASN A 80 20.81 -32.60 2.50
C ASN A 80 19.61 -33.56 2.42
N ASP A 81 18.45 -33.04 2.01
CA ASP A 81 17.44 -33.85 1.31
C ASP A 81 16.90 -33.01 0.15
N GLU A 82 17.72 -32.96 -0.90
CA GLU A 82 17.32 -32.55 -2.24
C GLU A 82 16.39 -33.64 -2.79
N GLY A 83 15.10 -33.50 -2.49
CA GLY A 83 14.03 -34.35 -3.02
C GLY A 83 13.81 -34.12 -4.52
N LEU A 84 14.72 -34.67 -5.32
CA LEU A 84 14.61 -34.88 -6.75
C LEU A 84 13.38 -35.75 -7.06
N PHE A 85 12.26 -35.14 -7.43
CA PHE A 85 11.19 -35.87 -8.12
C PHE A 85 11.45 -35.79 -9.62
N SER A 86 12.02 -36.88 -10.16
CA SER A 86 12.27 -37.06 -11.58
C SER A 86 10.95 -37.06 -12.37
N PRO A 87 10.80 -36.24 -13.43
CA PRO A 87 9.65 -36.34 -14.33
C PRO A 87 9.85 -37.55 -15.25
N SER A 88 9.40 -38.72 -14.81
CA SER A 88 9.25 -39.89 -15.69
C SER A 88 7.79 -40.01 -16.13
N GLU A 89 7.57 -39.68 -17.40
CA GLU A 89 6.70 -40.45 -18.29
C GLU A 89 5.24 -40.62 -17.86
N ILE A 90 4.40 -39.70 -18.31
CA ILE A 90 3.06 -40.06 -18.76
C ILE A 90 2.94 -39.58 -20.20
N GLU A 91 3.41 -40.42 -21.13
CA GLU A 91 2.88 -40.44 -22.48
C GLU A 91 1.45 -40.95 -22.38
N THR A 92 0.48 -40.08 -22.65
CA THR A 92 -0.86 -40.50 -23.04
C THR A 92 -1.13 -39.91 -24.41
N ASP A 93 -1.14 -40.82 -25.37
CA ASP A 93 -1.54 -40.63 -26.76
C ASP A 93 -2.93 -40.02 -26.88
N LEU A 94 -3.00 -38.95 -27.68
CA LEU A 94 -4.08 -38.59 -28.61
C LEU A 94 -5.45 -39.30 -28.52
N ASP A 95 -6.47 -38.54 -28.13
CA ASP A 95 -7.84 -38.71 -28.63
C ASP A 95 -8.61 -37.36 -28.72
N TYR A 96 -8.72 -36.90 -29.96
CA TYR A 96 -9.45 -35.72 -30.40
C TYR A 96 -10.97 -35.94 -30.25
N ALA A 97 -11.61 -35.30 -29.26
CA ALA A 97 -13.06 -35.09 -29.30
C ALA A 97 -13.52 -33.91 -28.43
N GLN A 98 -13.79 -32.80 -29.13
CA GLN A 98 -14.97 -31.96 -28.90
C GLN A 98 -15.04 -31.18 -27.58
N GLY A 99 -14.58 -29.93 -27.66
CA GLY A 99 -14.82 -28.90 -26.65
C GLY A 99 -14.04 -27.64 -26.97
N GLU A 100 -14.37 -26.93 -28.06
CA GLU A 100 -13.97 -25.52 -28.21
C GLU A 100 -14.74 -24.67 -27.19
N SER A 101 -14.35 -24.80 -25.93
CA SER A 101 -14.52 -23.77 -24.91
C SER A 101 -13.13 -23.27 -24.60
N VAL A 102 -12.62 -22.39 -25.48
CA VAL A 102 -11.50 -21.51 -25.17
C VAL A 102 -11.96 -20.60 -24.03
N GLY A 103 -11.75 -21.10 -22.81
CA GLY A 103 -11.54 -20.25 -21.66
C GLY A 103 -10.14 -19.67 -21.74
N GLU A 104 -9.98 -18.50 -21.11
CA GLU A 104 -8.75 -17.74 -20.92
C GLU A 104 -8.42 -16.80 -22.07
N ASP A 105 -9.11 -15.66 -22.10
CA ASP A 105 -8.49 -14.41 -21.63
C ASP A 105 -9.53 -13.41 -21.07
N VAL A 106 -9.97 -13.60 -19.82
CA VAL A 106 -10.47 -12.49 -19.01
C VAL A 106 -9.26 -11.66 -18.57
N GLN A 107 -8.65 -10.92 -19.50
CA GLN A 107 -7.49 -10.09 -19.23
C GLN A 107 -7.65 -8.72 -19.91
N HIS A 108 -7.79 -7.69 -19.06
CA HIS A 108 -7.53 -6.25 -19.34
C HIS A 108 -8.53 -5.41 -20.15
N GLY A 109 -9.74 -5.88 -20.48
CA GLY A 109 -10.74 -5.03 -21.19
C GLY A 109 -11.64 -4.14 -20.31
N GLY A 110 -11.73 -4.43 -19.01
CA GLY A 110 -12.69 -3.78 -18.11
C GLY A 110 -12.17 -2.50 -17.43
N GLU A 111 -10.87 -2.43 -17.18
CA GLU A 111 -10.25 -1.31 -16.48
C GLU A 111 -10.10 -0.11 -17.41
N THR A 112 -9.65 -0.34 -18.65
CA THR A 112 -9.52 0.71 -19.68
C THR A 112 -10.86 1.40 -19.93
N ASN A 113 -11.93 0.66 -20.22
CA ASN A 113 -13.26 1.25 -20.47
C ASN A 113 -13.82 2.05 -19.28
N ARG A 114 -13.57 1.60 -18.04
CA ARG A 114 -13.97 2.35 -16.83
C ARG A 114 -13.12 3.61 -16.63
N VAL A 115 -11.83 3.51 -16.87
CA VAL A 115 -10.86 4.61 -16.79
C VAL A 115 -11.18 5.68 -17.86
N LEU A 116 -11.40 5.28 -19.11
CA LEU A 116 -11.83 6.15 -20.21
C LEU A 116 -13.19 6.81 -19.91
N GLY A 117 -14.12 6.07 -19.30
CA GLY A 117 -15.38 6.64 -18.81
C GLY A 117 -15.16 7.76 -17.77
N GLY A 118 -14.20 7.56 -16.85
CA GLY A 118 -13.79 8.55 -15.86
C GLY A 118 -13.17 9.82 -16.46
N TYR A 119 -12.29 9.67 -17.45
CA TYR A 119 -11.72 10.81 -18.17
C TYR A 119 -12.78 11.58 -18.96
N LYS A 120 -13.72 10.88 -19.62
CA LYS A 120 -14.87 11.52 -20.30
C LYS A 120 -15.77 12.29 -19.32
N ALA A 121 -15.98 11.77 -18.11
CA ALA A 121 -16.72 12.48 -17.07
C ALA A 121 -15.99 13.74 -16.58
N THR A 122 -14.66 13.68 -16.49
CA THR A 122 -13.79 14.80 -16.08
C THR A 122 -13.91 15.98 -17.04
N LEU A 123 -13.96 15.73 -18.35
CA LEU A 123 -14.16 16.77 -19.37
C LEU A 123 -15.51 17.48 -19.25
N LYS A 124 -16.57 16.72 -18.92
CA LYS A 124 -17.94 17.23 -18.79
C LYS A 124 -18.21 17.94 -17.48
N ASN A 125 -17.36 17.77 -16.46
CA ASN A 125 -17.57 18.37 -15.16
C ASN A 125 -17.16 19.85 -15.14
N PRO A 126 -18.08 20.81 -14.88
CA PRO A 126 -17.75 22.23 -14.82
C PRO A 126 -16.90 22.62 -13.59
N ARG A 127 -16.84 21.76 -12.56
CA ARG A 127 -16.05 22.01 -11.34
C ARG A 127 -14.59 21.58 -11.44
N VAL A 128 -14.21 20.94 -12.54
CA VAL A 128 -12.84 20.46 -12.77
C VAL A 128 -12.01 21.55 -13.45
N SER A 129 -10.74 21.68 -13.05
CA SER A 129 -9.80 22.63 -13.60
C SER A 129 -9.41 22.33 -15.06
N ASN A 130 -8.96 23.35 -15.78
CA ASN A 130 -8.55 23.19 -17.18
C ASN A 130 -7.36 22.24 -17.35
N GLN A 131 -6.39 22.28 -16.43
CA GLN A 131 -5.23 21.38 -16.46
C GLN A 131 -5.63 19.90 -16.33
N ALA A 132 -6.59 19.59 -15.43
CA ALA A 132 -7.11 18.23 -15.28
C ALA A 132 -7.91 17.77 -16.50
N LYS A 133 -8.61 18.70 -17.19
CA LYS A 133 -9.30 18.40 -18.44
C LYS A 133 -8.33 18.10 -19.58
N GLN A 134 -7.25 18.87 -19.71
CA GLN A 134 -6.22 18.63 -20.72
C GLN A 134 -5.58 17.25 -20.56
N HIS A 135 -5.18 16.88 -19.34
CA HIS A 135 -4.64 15.55 -19.07
C HIS A 135 -5.67 14.45 -19.34
N ALA A 136 -6.95 14.64 -18.97
CA ALA A 136 -7.99 13.66 -19.26
C ALA A 136 -8.21 13.47 -20.77
N GLN A 137 -8.03 14.53 -21.55
CA GLN A 137 -8.13 14.48 -23.01
C GLN A 137 -6.94 13.73 -23.63
N GLU A 138 -5.72 13.99 -23.17
CA GLU A 138 -4.51 13.29 -23.64
C GLU A 138 -4.57 11.78 -23.40
N MET A 139 -5.06 11.36 -22.22
CA MET A 139 -5.27 9.94 -21.90
C MET A 139 -6.39 9.27 -22.70
N LEU A 140 -7.34 10.05 -23.23
CA LEU A 140 -8.37 9.54 -24.12
C LEU A 140 -7.86 9.38 -25.54
N ASP A 141 -7.07 10.34 -26.03
CA ASP A 141 -6.46 10.31 -27.35
C ASP A 141 -5.49 9.13 -27.49
N ASP A 142 -4.62 8.92 -26.49
CA ASP A 142 -3.66 7.81 -26.44
C ASP A 142 -4.31 6.42 -26.39
N ALA A 143 -5.52 6.34 -25.82
CA ALA A 143 -6.29 5.10 -25.69
C ALA A 143 -7.32 4.87 -26.80
N GLU A 144 -7.56 5.87 -27.65
CA GLU A 144 -8.42 5.79 -28.85
C GLU A 144 -7.59 5.52 -30.12
N ILE A 145 -6.28 5.26 -29.96
CA ILE A 145 -5.32 4.81 -31.00
C ILE A 145 -5.66 3.39 -31.50
#